data_AF-A0A6J7NZ79-F1
#
_entry.id   AF-A0A6J7NZ79-F1
#
_cell.length_a   1.000
_cell.length_b   1.000
_cell.length_c   1.000
_cell.angle_alpha   90.00
_cell.angle_beta   90.00
_cell.angle_gamma   90.00
#
_symmetry.space_group_name_H-M   'P 1'
#
loop_
_entity.id
_entity.type
_entity.pdbx_description
1 polymer ?
#
loop_
_entity_poly.entity_id
_entity_poly.type
_entity_poly.pdbx_seq_one_letter_code
_entity_poly.pdbx_strand_id
1 'polypeptide(L)' 'MRGRVLPGNSGGPLLSDRGTVFGVVFAAAVNDSGTGYALTADQVRSAADAGRSATAQVPTGSCVTAD' A
#
# COMPACT_ATOMS: atom_id res chain seq x y z
N MET A 1 9.26 -4.97 -14.69
CA MET A 1 8.27 -5.92 -14.13
C MET A 1 6.89 -5.42 -14.47
N ARG A 2 5.97 -6.31 -14.83
CA ARG A 2 4.55 -6.01 -15.00
C ARG A 2 3.78 -6.95 -14.10
N GLY A 3 2.84 -6.43 -13.32
CA GLY A 3 2.04 -7.19 -12.38
C GLY A 3 0.63 -6.64 -12.35
N ARG A 4 -0.35 -7.52 -12.22
CA ARG A 4 -1.77 -7.16 -12.11
C ARG A 4 -2.11 -6.97 -10.64
N VAL A 5 -2.66 -5.81 -10.27
CA VAL A 5 -3.14 -5.55 -8.90
C VAL A 5 -4.58 -6.03 -8.78
N LEU A 6 -4.85 -6.82 -7.74
CA LEU A 6 -6.15 -7.45 -7.47
C LEU A 6 -6.69 -7.05 -6.09
N PRO A 7 -8.01 -7.19 -5.87
CA PRO A 7 -8.57 -7.12 -4.52
C PRO A 7 -7.80 -8.02 -3.55
N GLY A 8 -7.45 -7.48 -2.39
CA GLY A 8 -6.63 -8.15 -1.38
C GLY A 8 -5.12 -7.93 -1.52
N ASN A 9 -4.63 -7.29 -2.60
CA ASN A 9 -3.22 -6.91 -2.69
C ASN A 9 -2.90 -5.61 -1.92
N SER A 10 -3.91 -4.79 -1.60
CA SER A 10 -3.72 -3.55 -0.83
C SER A 10 -3.04 -3.83 0.50
N GLY A 11 -2.02 -3.04 0.83
CA GLY A 11 -1.15 -3.23 2.00
C GLY A 11 0.08 -4.10 1.74
N GLY A 12 0.13 -4.85 0.63
CA GLY A 12 1.29 -5.65 0.24
C GLY A 12 2.46 -4.82 -0.30
N PRO A 13 3.71 -5.31 -0.21
CA PRO A 13 4.88 -4.60 -0.69
C PRO A 13 5.00 -4.66 -2.22
N LEU A 14 5.40 -3.55 -2.83
CA LEU A 14 5.98 -3.54 -4.17
C LEU A 14 7.47 -3.84 -4.05
N LEU A 15 7.91 -4.97 -4.62
CA LEU A 15 9.29 -5.45 -4.49
C LEU A 15 10.10 -5.23 -5.78
N SER A 16 11.41 -4.99 -5.61
CA SER A 16 12.40 -5.12 -6.67
C SER A 16 12.75 -6.59 -6.95
N ASP A 17 13.52 -6.85 -8.01
CA ASP A 17 14.08 -8.19 -8.33
C ASP A 17 15.00 -8.74 -7.24
N ARG A 18 15.52 -7.85 -6.38
CA ARG A 18 16.39 -8.19 -5.26
C ARG A 18 15.65 -8.20 -3.92
N GLY A 19 14.31 -8.12 -3.93
CA GLY A 19 13.49 -8.13 -2.71
C GLY A 19 13.49 -6.81 -1.93
N THR A 20 13.99 -5.71 -2.52
CA THR A 20 13.89 -4.38 -1.91
C THR A 20 12.45 -3.88 -1.95
N VAL A 21 11.93 -3.37 -0.84
CA VAL A 21 10.60 -2.75 -0.81
C VAL A 21 10.68 -1.35 -1.43
N PHE A 22 10.05 -1.17 -2.59
CA PHE A 22 9.90 0.12 -3.25
C PHE A 22 8.67 0.89 -2.77
N GLY A 23 7.67 0.20 -2.22
CA GLY A 23 6.44 0.84 -1.78
C GLY A 23 5.37 -0.11 -1.27
N VAL A 24 4.18 0.42 -1.03
CA VAL A 24 2.99 -0.30 -0.56
C VAL A 24 1.85 -0.09 -1.54
N VAL A 25 1.27 -1.20 -2.03
CA VAL A 25 0.15 -1.17 -2.98
C VAL A 25 -1.10 -0.63 -2.30
N PHE A 26 -1.84 0.27 -2.96
CA PHE A 26 -3.10 0.81 -2.42
C PHE A 26 -4.27 0.79 -3.40
N ALA A 27 -4.03 0.80 -4.72
CA ALA A 27 -5.10 0.81 -5.71
C ALA A 27 -4.72 0.12 -7.03
N ALA A 28 -5.73 -0.26 -7.80
CA ALA A 28 -5.64 -0.65 -9.20
C ALA A 28 -6.41 0.38 -10.05
N ALA A 29 -5.98 0.63 -11.28
CA ALA A 29 -6.76 1.46 -12.20
C ALA A 29 -8.03 0.73 -12.65
N VAL A 30 -9.15 1.45 -12.68
CA VAL A 30 -10.47 0.90 -13.06
C VAL A 30 -10.58 0.68 -14.58
N ASN A 31 -9.91 1.51 -15.36
CA ASN A 31 -9.94 1.51 -16.82
C ASN A 31 -8.67 0.94 -17.49
N ASP A 32 -7.68 0.52 -16.70
CA ASP A 32 -6.45 -0.09 -17.19
C ASP A 32 -6.01 -1.23 -16.27
N SER A 33 -6.32 -2.46 -16.68
CA SER A 33 -5.97 -3.67 -15.93
C SER A 33 -4.46 -3.91 -15.76
N GLY A 34 -3.62 -3.18 -16.50
CA GLY A 34 -2.17 -3.23 -16.40
C GLY A 34 -1.57 -2.21 -15.44
N THR A 35 -2.36 -1.29 -14.90
CA THR A 35 -1.89 -0.20 -14.04
C THR A 35 -2.30 -0.41 -12.58
N GLY A 36 -1.30 -0.43 -11.71
CA GLY A 36 -1.44 -0.44 -10.27
C GLY A 36 -0.76 0.77 -9.63
N TYR A 37 -1.20 1.14 -8.44
CA TYR A 37 -0.66 2.28 -7.70
C TYR A 37 -0.08 1.82 -6.36
N ALA A 38 1.10 2.35 -6.06
CA ALA A 38 1.78 2.14 -4.80
C ALA A 38 2.25 3.48 -4.23
N LEU A 39 2.15 3.64 -2.91
CA LEU A 39 2.86 4.68 -2.20
C LEU A 39 4.34 4.28 -2.14
N THR A 40 5.25 5.20 -2.44
CA THR A 40 6.68 4.94 -2.34
C THR A 40 7.08 4.65 -0.89
N ALA A 41 8.19 3.93 -0.70
CA ALA A 41 8.76 3.67 0.62
C ALA A 41 8.99 4.96 1.42
N ASP A 42 9.38 6.05 0.76
CA ASP A 42 9.58 7.35 1.41
C ASP A 42 8.27 8.00 1.86
N GLN A 43 7.20 7.90 1.08
CA GLN A 43 5.88 8.42 1.46
C GLN A 43 5.32 7.72 2.70
N VAL A 44 5.59 6.43 2.88
CA VAL A 44 5.09 5.66 4.03
C VAL A 44 6.07 5.59 5.20
N ARG A 45 7.30 6.09 5.04
CA ARG A 45 8.40 5.95 6.02
C ARG A 45 8.02 6.48 7.41
N SER A 46 7.48 7.70 7.46
CA SER A 46 7.11 8.34 8.74
C SER A 46 6.06 7.52 9.51
N ALA A 47 5.01 7.07 8.82
CA ALA A 47 3.97 6.23 9.42
C ALA A 47 4.52 4.87 9.88
N ALA A 48 5.38 4.24 9.07
CA ALA A 48 6.02 2.98 9.42
C ALA A 48 6.94 3.13 10.65
N ASP A 49 7.73 4.20 10.71
CA ASP A 49 8.64 4.50 11.81
C ASP A 49 7.87 4.71 13.13
N ALA A 50 6.79 5.50 13.10
CA ALA A 50 5.92 5.71 14.26
C ALA A 50 5.24 4.40 14.71
N GLY A 51 4.80 3.57 13.75
CA GLY A 51 4.14 2.30 14.03
C GLY A 51 5.02 1.26 14.74
N ARG A 52 6.35 1.29 14.54
CA ARG A 52 7.27 0.30 15.15
C ARG A 52 7.26 0.32 16.68
N SER A 53 7.00 1.46 17.29
CA SER A 53 6.95 1.62 18.75
C SER A 53 5.54 1.91 19.28
N ALA A 54 4.53 1.94 18.41
CA ALA A 54 3.16 2.22 18.81
C ALA A 54 2.56 1.00 19.53
N THR A 55 2.21 1.17 20.80
CA THR A 55 1.59 0.11 21.63
C THR A 55 0.18 0.46 22.09
N ALA A 56 -0.20 1.75 22.00
CA ALA A 56 -1.55 2.20 22.30
C ALA A 56 -2.49 1.97 21.11
N GLN A 57 -3.70 1.50 21.40
CA GLN A 57 -4.76 1.37 20.40
C GLN A 57 -5.19 2.76 19.89
N VAL A 58 -5.51 2.83 18.59
CA VAL A 58 -6.11 4.01 17.95
C VAL A 58 -7.41 3.61 17.23
N PRO A 59 -8.39 4.53 17.08
CA PRO A 59 -9.57 4.29 16.25
C PRO A 59 -9.19 4.12 14.77
N THR A 60 -9.92 3.28 14.03
CA THR A 60 -9.72 3.04 12.59
C THR A 60 -10.44 4.04 11.68
N GLY A 61 -11.15 5.02 12.25
CA GLY A 61 -12.01 5.94 11.50
C GLY A 61 -13.32 5.33 11.03
N SER A 62 -14.07 6.07 10.23
CA SER A 62 -15.34 5.64 9.62
C SER A 62 -15.12 4.67 8.46
N CYS A 63 -16.14 3.86 8.14
CA CYS A 63 -16.13 3.05 6.93
C CYS A 63 -16.05 3.94 5.67
N VAL A 64 -15.27 3.52 4.68
CA VAL A 64 -15.20 4.16 3.36
C VAL A 64 -16.51 3.89 2.60
N THR A 65 -17.14 4.92 2.02
CA THR A 65 -18.32 4.76 1.16
C THR A 65 -17.92 4.37 -0.27
N ALA A 66 -18.84 3.77 -1.01
CA ALA A 66 -18.56 3.19 -2.33
C ALA A 66 -18.81 4.14 -3.51
N ASP A 67 -18.86 5.46 -3.25
CA ASP A 67 -19.23 6.47 -4.26
C ASP A 67 -18.13 6.73 -5.30
#